data_AF-A0A3M2T013-F1
#
_entry.id   AF-A0A3M2T013-F1
#
_cell.length_a   1.000
_cell.length_b   1.000
_cell.length_c   1.000
_cell.angle_alpha   90.00
_cell.angle_beta   90.00
_cell.angle_gamma   90.00
#
_symmetry.space_group_name_H-M   'P 1'
#
loop_
_entity.id
_entity.type
_entity.pdbx_description
1 polymer ?
#
loop_
_entity_poly.entity_id
_entity_poly.type
_entity_poly.pdbx_seq_one_letter_code
_entity_poly.pdbx_strand_id
1 'polypeptide(L)'
;MSDIRELREKIKPNKSDSGDGKSISSIVVAVQMIVSHCKKLKYRKKIVLVTNGLGTIDNDELDQIAGKIKEENIDLVILGVDFDDPEYGVKEEDKDPQKGKNECLLRDLAEGCDGVYGTLEQAVAEMDIPRVKQVRPTPTFKGFLQLGNPEEYDTAARIPVERYFRTYTARAPPASSFALRSDIAPGPDEGEPSTAALTDNEPDGEGGKLTNVRPLRSYQISDESAPGGKVDVEREELAKGYEYGRTAVHISDTDLNITTLETLAAMELVGFVQSAQYDRYLHMSNASVIIAQRANDKAALALSSFIHALFELDSYAVARLVPKENKPPLMVLLAPSIEPDYECLLEVQLPFAEDVRAYHFPPLDKVFTVSGKVMTEHRNLPNDNLVDAMSKYVDSMELVEKDENGYALRYMEIPRLTKSGSL
;
A
#
# COMPACT_ATOMS: atom_id res chain seq x y z
N MET A 1 -19.30 12.84 6.68
CA MET A 1 -20.33 12.32 5.75
C MET A 1 -21.74 12.87 6.04
N SER A 2 -21.89 13.90 6.90
CA SER A 2 -23.12 14.70 7.05
C SER A 2 -23.55 15.32 5.72
N ASP A 3 -22.59 15.91 5.00
CA ASP A 3 -22.84 16.74 3.83
C ASP A 3 -23.40 15.93 2.64
N ILE A 4 -22.98 14.66 2.50
CA ILE A 4 -23.53 13.74 1.49
C ILE A 4 -25.00 13.43 1.76
N ARG A 5 -25.40 13.33 3.04
CA ARG A 5 -26.81 13.10 3.41
C ARG A 5 -27.65 14.34 3.11
N GLU A 6 -27.13 15.52 3.37
CA GLU A 6 -27.81 16.78 3.01
C GLU A 6 -27.96 16.96 1.50
N LEU A 7 -26.95 16.59 0.72
CA LEU A 7 -27.02 16.65 -0.75
C LEU A 7 -28.09 15.71 -1.30
N ARG A 8 -28.28 14.53 -0.69
CA ARG A 8 -29.34 13.59 -1.09
C ARG A 8 -30.74 14.17 -0.94
N GLU A 9 -30.97 15.04 0.04
CA GLU A 9 -32.28 15.69 0.24
C GLU A 9 -32.51 16.84 -0.75
N LYS A 10 -31.43 17.52 -1.18
CA LYS A 10 -31.47 18.68 -2.08
C LYS A 10 -31.52 18.31 -3.57
N ILE A 11 -30.88 17.21 -3.98
CA ILE A 11 -30.84 16.77 -5.38
C ILE A 11 -32.12 15.98 -5.70
N LYS A 12 -32.99 16.55 -6.55
CA LYS A 12 -34.22 15.92 -7.04
C LYS A 12 -34.28 15.94 -8.57
N PRO A 13 -34.85 14.91 -9.21
CA PRO A 13 -34.98 14.89 -10.67
C PRO A 13 -35.92 16.01 -11.12
N ASN A 14 -35.45 16.83 -12.05
CA ASN A 14 -36.28 17.83 -12.71
C ASN A 14 -36.96 17.19 -13.94
N LYS A 15 -38.18 17.62 -14.27
CA LYS A 15 -38.96 17.11 -15.41
C LYS A 15 -39.18 18.18 -16.51
N SER A 16 -38.51 19.33 -16.39
CA SER A 16 -38.63 20.41 -17.37
C SER A 16 -37.41 20.43 -18.29
N ASP A 17 -37.62 20.20 -19.59
CA ASP A 17 -36.57 20.23 -20.64
C ASP A 17 -35.94 21.63 -20.86
N SER A 18 -36.44 22.67 -20.18
CA SER A 18 -36.02 24.07 -20.38
C SER A 18 -34.60 24.38 -19.89
N GLY A 19 -33.87 23.40 -19.35
CA GLY A 19 -32.50 23.56 -18.86
C GLY A 19 -31.52 22.45 -19.29
N ASP A 20 -31.96 21.48 -20.11
CA ASP A 20 -31.25 20.20 -20.30
C ASP A 20 -30.10 20.24 -21.33
N GLY A 21 -29.69 21.42 -21.77
CA GLY A 21 -28.90 21.57 -22.99
C GLY A 21 -27.48 22.07 -22.83
N LYS A 22 -26.81 21.97 -21.67
CA LYS A 22 -25.46 22.55 -21.54
C LYS A 22 -24.45 21.79 -20.68
N SER A 23 -24.24 20.51 -20.99
CA SER A 23 -23.20 19.68 -20.38
C SER A 23 -21.81 20.34 -20.45
N ILE A 24 -21.46 20.96 -21.59
CA ILE A 24 -20.19 21.69 -21.74
C ILE A 24 -20.12 22.92 -20.83
N SER A 25 -21.20 23.71 -20.74
CA SER A 25 -21.21 24.90 -19.87
C SER A 25 -20.95 24.53 -18.41
N SER A 26 -21.43 23.36 -17.97
CA SER A 26 -21.19 22.86 -16.62
C SER A 26 -19.70 22.54 -16.37
N ILE A 27 -19.00 22.03 -17.39
CA ILE A 27 -17.54 21.84 -17.35
C ILE A 27 -16.83 23.19 -17.24
N VAL A 28 -17.24 24.19 -18.04
CA VAL A 28 -16.64 25.53 -18.02
C VAL A 28 -16.79 26.18 -16.63
N VAL A 29 -17.98 26.10 -16.04
CA VAL A 29 -18.25 26.59 -14.68
C VAL A 29 -17.40 25.84 -13.66
N ALA A 30 -17.31 24.51 -13.77
CA ALA A 30 -16.48 23.69 -12.88
C ALA A 30 -14.99 24.08 -12.96
N VAL A 31 -14.45 24.27 -14.16
CA VAL A 31 -13.07 24.76 -14.37
C VAL A 31 -12.88 26.12 -13.72
N GLN A 32 -13.80 27.07 -13.93
CA GLN A 32 -13.73 28.40 -13.32
C GLN A 32 -13.77 28.34 -11.77
N MET A 33 -14.63 27.48 -11.21
CA MET A 33 -14.71 27.28 -9.76
C MET A 33 -13.41 26.69 -9.20
N ILE A 34 -12.83 25.70 -9.89
CA ILE A 34 -11.55 25.09 -9.51
C ILE A 34 -10.42 26.11 -9.56
N VAL A 35 -10.31 26.92 -10.62
CA VAL A 35 -9.28 27.96 -10.74
C VAL A 35 -9.42 29.00 -9.63
N SER A 36 -10.65 29.47 -9.38
CA SER A 36 -10.95 30.46 -8.35
C SER A 36 -10.61 29.97 -6.94
N HIS A 37 -10.86 28.70 -6.67
CA HIS A 37 -10.62 28.09 -5.36
C HIS A 37 -9.16 27.63 -5.19
N CYS A 38 -8.56 27.04 -6.22
CA CYS A 38 -7.22 26.45 -6.13
C CYS A 38 -6.10 27.47 -6.22
N LYS A 39 -6.31 28.69 -6.77
CA LYS A 39 -5.31 29.77 -6.86
C LYS A 39 -3.87 29.28 -7.09
N LYS A 40 -3.04 29.25 -6.03
CA LYS A 40 -1.63 28.77 -6.05
C LYS A 40 -1.40 27.48 -5.25
N LEU A 41 -2.46 26.85 -4.74
CA LEU A 41 -2.38 25.65 -3.92
C LEU A 41 -2.24 24.41 -4.80
N LYS A 42 -1.34 23.50 -4.41
CA LYS A 42 -1.08 22.25 -5.14
C LYS A 42 -2.13 21.19 -4.75
N TYR A 43 -3.31 21.25 -5.36
CA TYR A 43 -4.33 20.20 -5.26
C TYR A 43 -4.28 19.26 -6.48
N ARG A 44 -4.70 18.00 -6.28
CA ARG A 44 -5.12 17.13 -7.39
C ARG A 44 -6.53 17.58 -7.80
N LYS A 45 -6.65 18.15 -9.00
CA LYS A 45 -7.90 18.67 -9.54
C LYS A 45 -8.55 17.56 -10.37
N LYS A 46 -9.79 17.19 -10.05
CA LYS A 46 -10.53 16.16 -10.78
C LYS A 46 -11.97 16.64 -11.01
N ILE A 47 -12.43 16.58 -12.25
CA ILE A 47 -13.82 16.86 -12.64
C ILE A 47 -14.46 15.54 -13.06
N VAL A 48 -15.64 15.25 -12.52
CA VAL A 48 -16.44 14.09 -12.92
C VAL A 48 -17.76 14.61 -13.51
N LEU A 49 -17.96 14.41 -14.81
CA LEU A 49 -19.20 14.71 -15.50
C LEU A 49 -20.04 13.44 -15.57
N VAL A 50 -21.28 13.49 -15.09
CA VAL A 50 -22.27 12.40 -15.23
C VAL A 50 -23.37 12.90 -16.15
N THR A 51 -23.61 12.21 -17.26
CA THR A 51 -24.59 12.64 -18.29
C THR A 51 -25.30 11.47 -18.94
N ASN A 52 -26.52 11.68 -19.42
CA ASN A 52 -27.26 10.74 -20.26
C ASN A 52 -27.04 11.01 -21.77
N GLY A 53 -26.30 12.07 -22.12
CA GLY A 53 -25.96 12.39 -23.52
C GLY A 53 -27.11 12.87 -24.40
N LEU A 54 -28.30 13.14 -23.84
CA LEU A 54 -29.49 13.57 -24.59
C LEU A 54 -29.55 15.08 -24.85
N GLY A 55 -28.79 15.88 -24.09
CA GLY A 55 -28.76 17.34 -24.23
C GLY A 55 -28.12 17.82 -25.53
N THR A 56 -28.46 19.01 -25.98
CA THR A 56 -27.74 19.68 -27.09
C THR A 56 -26.32 20.04 -26.65
N ILE A 57 -25.33 19.74 -27.50
CA ILE A 57 -23.91 20.03 -27.24
C ILE A 57 -23.41 20.99 -28.33
N ASP A 58 -22.86 22.13 -27.92
CA ASP A 58 -22.26 23.11 -28.82
C ASP A 58 -20.78 22.77 -29.08
N ASN A 59 -20.37 22.66 -30.34
CA ASN A 59 -19.02 22.20 -30.71
C ASN A 59 -17.95 23.29 -30.72
N ASP A 60 -18.36 24.56 -30.69
CA ASP A 60 -17.49 25.67 -31.09
C ASP A 60 -16.36 25.99 -30.09
N GLU A 61 -16.39 25.44 -28.86
CA GLU A 61 -15.42 25.76 -27.79
C GLU A 61 -14.67 24.55 -27.20
N LEU A 62 -14.85 23.34 -27.74
CA LEU A 62 -14.28 22.11 -27.16
C LEU A 62 -12.75 22.14 -27.08
N ASP A 63 -12.08 22.58 -28.14
CA ASP A 63 -10.61 22.64 -28.20
C ASP A 63 -10.02 23.62 -27.18
N GLN A 64 -10.68 24.77 -26.98
CA GLN A 64 -10.23 25.78 -26.02
C GLN A 64 -10.41 25.30 -24.58
N ILE A 65 -11.48 24.55 -24.32
CA ILE A 65 -11.74 23.95 -23.01
C ILE A 65 -10.71 22.86 -22.73
N ALA A 66 -10.41 22.01 -23.73
CA ALA A 66 -9.38 20.99 -23.61
C ALA A 66 -8.00 21.58 -23.32
N GLY A 67 -7.63 22.67 -24.00
CA GLY A 67 -6.40 23.42 -23.74
C GLY A 67 -6.32 23.91 -22.29
N LYS A 68 -7.38 24.54 -21.77
CA LYS A 68 -7.43 25.03 -20.38
C LYS A 68 -7.35 23.89 -19.36
N ILE A 69 -7.99 22.75 -19.62
CA ILE A 69 -7.95 21.57 -18.75
C ILE A 69 -6.53 21.01 -18.67
N LYS A 70 -5.82 20.95 -19.80
CA LYS A 70 -4.42 20.52 -19.87
C LYS A 70 -3.46 21.50 -19.19
N GLU A 71 -3.61 22.79 -19.42
CA GLU A 71 -2.81 23.85 -18.77
C GLU A 71 -2.94 23.82 -17.24
N GLU A 72 -4.16 23.63 -16.74
CA GLU A 72 -4.45 23.60 -15.31
C GLU A 72 -4.21 22.23 -14.65
N ASN A 73 -3.85 21.20 -15.45
CA ASN A 73 -3.62 19.82 -15.03
C ASN A 73 -4.83 19.24 -14.25
N ILE A 74 -5.99 19.27 -14.90
CA ILE A 74 -7.26 18.77 -14.36
C ILE A 74 -7.56 17.39 -14.97
N ASP A 75 -7.77 16.39 -14.12
CA ASP A 75 -8.23 15.06 -14.57
C ASP A 75 -9.73 15.11 -14.88
N LEU A 76 -10.12 15.01 -16.16
CA LEU A 76 -11.51 14.94 -16.59
C LEU A 76 -11.98 13.48 -16.68
N VAL A 77 -13.11 13.16 -16.06
CA VAL A 77 -13.78 11.86 -16.17
C VAL A 77 -15.21 12.08 -16.63
N ILE A 78 -15.58 11.47 -17.75
CA ILE A 78 -16.92 11.54 -18.33
C ILE A 78 -17.58 10.17 -18.15
N LEU A 79 -18.69 10.15 -17.41
CA LEU A 79 -19.49 8.96 -17.15
C LEU A 79 -20.85 9.11 -17.83
N GLY A 80 -21.11 8.21 -18.77
CA GLY A 80 -22.38 8.13 -19.46
C GLY A 80 -23.31 7.08 -18.92
N VAL A 81 -24.60 7.38 -18.87
CA VAL A 81 -25.64 6.35 -18.75
C VAL A 81 -25.85 5.75 -20.14
N ASP A 82 -25.67 4.43 -20.27
CA ASP A 82 -25.87 3.67 -21.51
C ASP A 82 -25.00 4.16 -22.70
N PHE A 83 -23.71 4.46 -22.45
CA PHE A 83 -22.76 4.73 -23.54
C PHE A 83 -22.23 3.42 -24.12
N ASP A 84 -21.92 3.43 -25.42
CA ASP A 84 -21.34 2.22 -26.02
C ASP A 84 -19.89 2.09 -25.59
N ASP A 85 -19.56 0.93 -25.03
CA ASP A 85 -18.18 0.54 -24.76
C ASP A 85 -17.92 -0.84 -25.39
N PRO A 86 -17.11 -0.90 -26.47
CA PRO A 86 -16.78 -2.16 -27.13
C PRO A 86 -15.98 -3.11 -26.21
N GLU A 87 -15.30 -2.62 -25.18
CA GLU A 87 -14.54 -3.43 -24.23
C GLU A 87 -15.42 -4.03 -23.12
N TYR A 88 -16.51 -3.35 -22.74
CA TYR A 88 -17.43 -3.82 -21.69
C TYR A 88 -18.64 -4.60 -22.25
N GLY A 89 -18.83 -4.62 -23.58
CA GLY A 89 -19.86 -5.43 -24.25
C GLY A 89 -21.27 -4.82 -24.22
N VAL A 90 -21.41 -3.55 -23.84
CA VAL A 90 -22.68 -2.82 -23.88
C VAL A 90 -22.77 -2.10 -25.22
N LYS A 91 -23.68 -2.57 -26.08
CA LYS A 91 -24.10 -1.89 -27.31
C LYS A 91 -25.59 -1.63 -27.21
N GLU A 92 -25.98 -0.36 -27.21
CA GLU A 92 -27.39 -0.01 -27.33
C GLU A 92 -27.75 -0.06 -28.83
N GLU A 93 -28.60 -1.00 -29.24
CA GLU A 93 -28.89 -1.23 -30.67
C GLU A 93 -29.81 -0.15 -31.28
N ASP A 94 -30.58 0.56 -30.45
CA ASP A 94 -31.58 1.58 -30.86
C ASP A 94 -31.22 3.00 -30.37
N LYS A 95 -30.05 3.51 -30.76
CA LYS A 95 -29.60 4.86 -30.35
C LYS A 95 -30.27 5.99 -31.13
N ASP A 96 -30.63 7.06 -30.42
CA ASP A 96 -30.97 8.35 -31.03
C ASP A 96 -29.75 8.92 -31.79
N PRO A 97 -29.88 9.33 -33.06
CA PRO A 97 -28.78 9.94 -33.82
C PRO A 97 -28.15 11.16 -33.14
N GLN A 98 -28.88 11.84 -32.24
CA GLN A 98 -28.36 12.96 -31.46
C GLN A 98 -27.44 12.49 -30.32
N LYS A 99 -27.79 11.41 -29.62
CA LYS A 99 -26.96 10.79 -28.58
C LYS A 99 -25.64 10.27 -29.15
N GLY A 100 -25.68 9.62 -30.32
CA GLY A 100 -24.47 9.11 -30.99
C GLY A 100 -23.48 10.22 -31.38
N LYS A 101 -23.97 11.37 -31.87
CA LYS A 101 -23.12 12.55 -32.15
C LYS A 101 -22.50 13.10 -30.86
N ASN A 102 -23.29 13.21 -29.81
CA ASN A 102 -22.84 13.71 -28.51
C ASN A 102 -21.79 12.79 -27.87
N GLU A 103 -21.96 11.47 -27.97
CA GLU A 103 -20.97 10.51 -27.50
C GLU A 103 -19.64 10.62 -28.24
N CYS A 104 -19.67 10.81 -29.56
CA CYS A 104 -18.45 11.06 -30.34
C CYS A 104 -17.73 12.32 -29.86
N LEU A 105 -18.47 13.42 -29.70
CA LEU A 105 -17.90 14.70 -29.26
C LEU A 105 -17.32 14.64 -27.83
N LEU A 106 -18.00 13.94 -26.91
CA LEU A 106 -17.51 13.76 -25.55
C LEU A 106 -16.29 12.84 -25.48
N ARG A 107 -16.21 11.86 -26.38
CA ARG A 107 -15.03 11.00 -26.54
C ARG A 107 -13.85 11.78 -27.10
N ASP A 108 -14.07 12.55 -28.16
CA ASP A 108 -13.05 13.43 -28.75
C ASP A 108 -12.53 14.45 -27.72
N LEU A 109 -13.42 15.00 -26.88
CA LEU A 109 -13.03 15.88 -25.77
C LEU A 109 -12.22 15.13 -24.70
N ALA A 110 -12.62 13.92 -24.31
CA ALA A 110 -11.90 13.12 -23.34
C ALA A 110 -10.50 12.77 -23.83
N GLU A 111 -10.37 12.30 -25.08
CA GLU A 111 -9.08 12.03 -25.74
C GLU A 111 -8.24 13.31 -25.85
N GLY A 112 -8.86 14.42 -26.25
CA GLY A 112 -8.23 15.73 -26.32
C GLY A 112 -7.71 16.26 -24.99
N CYS A 113 -8.21 15.76 -23.85
CA CYS A 113 -7.82 16.15 -22.49
C CYS A 113 -6.96 15.12 -21.76
N ASP A 114 -6.60 13.99 -22.39
CA ASP A 114 -6.06 12.80 -21.70
C ASP A 114 -6.95 12.34 -20.52
N GLY A 115 -8.26 12.51 -20.68
CA GLY A 115 -9.32 12.17 -19.73
C GLY A 115 -9.83 10.73 -19.88
N VAL A 116 -10.72 10.33 -18.98
CA VAL A 116 -11.33 8.99 -18.97
C VAL A 116 -12.78 9.07 -19.42
N TYR A 117 -13.16 8.25 -20.39
CA TYR A 117 -14.53 8.04 -20.84
C TYR A 117 -14.97 6.64 -20.45
N GLY A 118 -16.16 6.50 -19.85
CA GLY A 118 -16.67 5.19 -19.43
C GLY A 118 -18.17 5.18 -19.13
N THR A 119 -18.73 3.99 -18.95
CA THR A 119 -20.15 3.80 -18.62
C THR A 119 -20.39 3.89 -17.12
N LEU A 120 -21.62 4.24 -16.72
CA LEU A 120 -22.00 4.30 -15.31
C LEU A 120 -21.92 2.91 -14.65
N GLU A 121 -22.30 1.85 -15.35
CA GLU A 121 -22.22 0.47 -14.84
C GLU A 121 -20.79 0.07 -14.51
N GLN A 122 -19.84 0.38 -15.42
CA GLN A 122 -18.42 0.18 -15.19
C GLN A 122 -17.94 0.98 -13.96
N ALA A 123 -18.40 2.22 -13.80
CA ALA A 123 -18.05 3.04 -12.64
C ALA A 123 -18.58 2.46 -11.32
N VAL A 124 -19.77 1.86 -11.34
CA VAL A 124 -20.36 1.18 -10.17
C VAL A 124 -19.56 -0.07 -9.81
N ALA A 125 -19.20 -0.89 -10.79
CA ALA A 125 -18.32 -2.04 -10.58
C ALA A 125 -16.94 -1.62 -10.03
N GLU A 126 -16.41 -0.47 -10.47
CA GLU A 126 -15.15 0.08 -9.95
C GLU A 126 -15.28 0.60 -8.50
N MET A 127 -16.46 1.06 -8.07
CA MET A 127 -16.66 1.50 -6.68
C MET A 127 -16.52 0.36 -5.67
N ASP A 128 -16.81 -0.87 -6.08
CA ASP A 128 -16.59 -2.06 -5.26
C ASP A 128 -15.09 -2.35 -5.07
N ILE A 129 -14.24 -1.83 -5.96
CA ILE A 129 -12.79 -1.97 -5.88
C ILE A 129 -12.23 -0.86 -4.98
N PRO A 130 -11.61 -1.21 -3.83
CA PRO A 130 -11.05 -0.19 -2.94
C PRO A 130 -9.88 0.53 -3.64
N ARG A 131 -10.05 1.83 -3.89
CA ARG A 131 -8.97 2.66 -4.44
C ARG A 131 -7.87 2.86 -3.39
N VAL A 132 -6.70 2.30 -3.68
CA VAL A 132 -5.51 2.52 -2.86
C VAL A 132 -5.01 3.95 -3.10
N LYS A 133 -5.02 4.79 -2.05
CA LYS A 133 -4.43 6.13 -2.12
C LYS A 133 -2.93 5.99 -2.39
N GLN A 134 -2.47 6.43 -3.56
CA GLN A 134 -1.05 6.53 -3.85
C GLN A 134 -0.42 7.58 -2.93
N VAL A 135 0.45 7.14 -2.03
CA VAL A 135 1.25 8.01 -1.16
C VAL A 135 2.65 8.09 -1.75
N ARG A 136 3.27 9.28 -1.69
CA ARG A 136 4.67 9.42 -2.08
C ARG A 136 5.53 8.53 -1.18
N PRO A 137 6.34 7.62 -1.74
CA PRO A 137 7.13 6.71 -0.92
C PRO A 137 8.21 7.47 -0.16
N THR A 138 8.36 7.18 1.12
CA THR A 138 9.40 7.75 1.98
C THR A 138 10.60 6.79 1.99
N PRO A 139 11.83 7.29 1.78
CA PRO A 139 13.01 6.45 1.85
C PRO A 139 13.22 5.94 3.29
N THR A 140 13.41 4.63 3.42
CA THR A 140 13.60 3.96 4.71
C THR A 140 15.07 3.96 5.14
N PHE A 141 15.98 3.96 4.16
CA PHE A 141 17.42 4.06 4.37
C PHE A 141 18.03 4.89 3.24
N LYS A 142 18.99 5.74 3.61
CA LYS A 142 19.84 6.48 2.68
C LYS A 142 21.28 6.27 3.14
N GLY A 143 22.11 5.72 2.28
CA GLY A 143 23.48 5.42 2.65
C GLY A 143 24.25 4.82 1.49
N PHE A 144 25.26 4.04 1.80
CA PHE A 144 26.14 3.42 0.82
C PHE A 144 25.98 1.91 0.86
N LEU A 145 25.83 1.31 -0.32
CA LEU A 145 26.10 -0.10 -0.57
C LEU A 145 27.61 -0.24 -0.72
N GLN A 146 28.23 -0.99 0.18
CA GLN A 146 29.68 -1.10 0.28
C GLN A 146 30.15 -2.52 -0.02
N LEU A 147 31.21 -2.65 -0.81
CA LEU A 147 31.94 -3.88 -1.02
C LEU A 147 33.34 -3.72 -0.41
N GLY A 148 33.60 -4.42 0.69
CA GLY A 148 34.82 -4.26 1.49
C GLY A 148 34.75 -3.08 2.46
N ASN A 149 35.82 -2.89 3.24
CA ASN A 149 35.92 -1.81 4.22
C ASN A 149 36.64 -0.59 3.62
N PRO A 150 35.96 0.56 3.43
CA PRO A 150 36.56 1.75 2.83
C PRO A 150 37.53 2.51 3.74
N GLU A 151 37.54 2.24 5.04
CA GLU A 151 38.51 2.86 5.96
C GLU A 151 39.87 2.15 5.92
N GLU A 152 39.86 0.86 5.57
CA GLU A 152 41.06 0.02 5.57
C GLU A 152 41.63 -0.20 4.16
N TYR A 153 40.78 -0.19 3.13
CA TYR A 153 41.18 -0.56 1.77
C TYR A 153 40.77 0.50 0.73
N ASP A 154 41.76 0.99 -0.02
CA ASP A 154 41.54 1.91 -1.16
C ASP A 154 40.75 1.27 -2.32
N THR A 155 40.71 -0.06 -2.38
CA THR A 155 39.98 -0.83 -3.40
C THR A 155 38.50 -1.03 -3.07
N ALA A 156 38.04 -0.58 -1.90
CA ALA A 156 36.65 -0.74 -1.49
C ALA A 156 35.70 0.07 -2.38
N ALA A 157 34.64 -0.58 -2.85
CA ALA A 157 33.63 0.09 -3.67
C ALA A 157 32.50 0.62 -2.79
N ARG A 158 32.08 1.87 -3.04
CA ARG A 158 30.94 2.50 -2.36
C ARG A 158 29.97 3.07 -3.38
N ILE A 159 28.74 2.57 -3.37
CA ILE A 159 27.68 3.01 -4.25
C ILE A 159 26.60 3.67 -3.39
N PRO A 160 26.30 4.98 -3.55
CA PRO A 160 25.26 5.61 -2.78
C PRO A 160 23.88 5.15 -3.27
N VAL A 161 23.06 4.66 -2.34
CA VAL A 161 21.76 4.03 -2.60
C VAL A 161 20.67 4.55 -1.67
N GLU A 162 19.44 4.48 -2.14
CA GLU A 162 18.23 4.76 -1.38
C GLU A 162 17.31 3.53 -1.37
N ARG A 163 16.74 3.24 -0.21
CA ARG A 163 15.84 2.10 0.02
C ARG A 163 14.40 2.58 0.19
N TYR A 164 13.46 1.93 -0.49
CA TYR A 164 12.02 2.20 -0.43
C TYR A 164 11.25 0.90 -0.16
N PHE A 165 10.09 0.98 0.48
CA PHE A 165 9.23 -0.21 0.61
C PHE A 165 8.59 -0.54 -0.74
N ARG A 166 8.65 -1.81 -1.15
CA ARG A 166 7.88 -2.33 -2.31
C ARG A 166 6.53 -2.85 -1.85
N THR A 167 6.56 -3.62 -0.78
CA THR A 167 5.36 -4.17 -0.14
C THR A 167 5.29 -3.66 1.30
N TYR A 168 4.12 -3.24 1.74
CA TYR A 168 3.90 -2.84 3.13
C TYR A 168 2.47 -3.18 3.54
N THR A 169 2.29 -3.71 4.76
CA THR A 169 0.96 -4.01 5.28
C THR A 169 0.16 -2.72 5.48
N ALA A 170 -0.92 -2.54 4.70
CA ALA A 170 -1.83 -1.42 4.87
C ALA A 170 -2.65 -1.59 6.17
N ARG A 171 -2.30 -0.85 7.21
CA ARG A 171 -3.05 -0.81 8.47
C ARG A 171 -4.14 0.25 8.41
N ALA A 172 -5.30 -0.05 9.00
CA ALA A 172 -6.35 0.95 9.17
C ALA A 172 -5.85 2.14 10.01
N PRO A 173 -6.33 3.37 9.75
CA PRO A 173 -5.99 4.53 10.57
C PRO A 173 -6.35 4.27 12.05
N PRO A 174 -5.50 4.70 13.01
CA PRO A 174 -5.79 4.52 14.42
C PRO A 174 -7.03 5.33 14.81
N ALA A 175 -7.95 4.71 15.54
CA ALA A 175 -9.12 5.39 16.10
C ALA A 175 -8.78 6.00 17.47
N SER A 176 -9.17 7.26 17.69
CA SER A 176 -9.12 7.89 19.02
C SER A 176 -10.35 7.51 19.84
N SER A 177 -10.16 7.25 21.13
CA SER A 177 -11.23 6.94 22.08
C SER A 177 -11.84 8.23 22.66
N PHE A 178 -13.13 8.40 22.46
CA PHE A 178 -13.91 9.50 23.03
C PHE A 178 -14.99 8.94 23.97
N ALA A 179 -15.23 9.62 25.08
CA ALA A 179 -16.34 9.34 25.98
C ALA A 179 -17.38 10.46 25.92
N LEU A 180 -18.64 10.10 26.11
CA LEU A 180 -19.71 11.07 26.28
C LEU A 180 -19.56 11.76 27.64
N ARG A 181 -19.59 13.09 27.65
CA ARG A 181 -19.61 13.85 28.90
C ARG A 181 -20.94 13.59 29.62
N SER A 182 -20.89 13.06 30.84
CA SER A 182 -22.05 12.76 31.69
C SER A 182 -22.39 13.87 32.68
N ASP A 183 -21.87 15.08 32.50
CA ASP A 183 -22.16 16.21 33.39
C ASP A 183 -23.44 16.95 32.96
N ILE A 184 -24.58 16.31 33.18
CA ILE A 184 -25.86 17.02 33.37
C ILE A 184 -26.39 16.62 34.74
N ALA A 185 -25.75 17.15 35.78
CA ALA A 185 -26.36 17.30 37.10
C ALA A 185 -26.08 18.74 37.55
N PRO A 186 -27.10 19.59 37.75
CA PRO A 186 -26.89 20.93 38.27
C PRO A 186 -26.64 20.82 39.78
N GLY A 187 -25.37 20.87 40.18
CA GLY A 187 -24.95 21.08 41.57
C GLY A 187 -24.04 22.30 41.62
N PRO A 188 -24.21 23.23 42.56
CA PRO A 188 -23.44 24.47 42.59
C PRO A 188 -22.04 24.24 43.19
N ASP A 189 -21.10 24.97 42.59
CA ASP A 189 -19.86 25.50 43.16
C ASP A 189 -18.60 24.62 43.39
N GLU A 190 -17.51 25.23 42.87
CA GLU A 190 -16.11 25.20 43.28
C GLU A 190 -15.20 24.01 42.88
N GLY A 191 -14.37 24.28 41.87
CA GLY A 191 -13.18 23.50 41.52
C GLY A 191 -12.48 24.06 40.28
N GLU A 192 -11.47 24.89 40.49
CA GLU A 192 -10.63 25.53 39.46
C GLU A 192 -10.08 24.52 38.42
N PRO A 193 -10.15 24.80 37.10
CA PRO A 193 -9.36 24.05 36.13
C PRO A 193 -7.96 24.68 36.03
N SER A 194 -6.97 23.98 36.58
CA SER A 194 -5.56 24.33 36.39
C SER A 194 -5.18 24.30 34.91
N THR A 195 -4.57 25.40 34.50
CA THR A 195 -3.88 25.68 33.23
C THR A 195 -2.79 24.66 32.91
N ALA A 196 -2.82 24.04 31.72
CA ALA A 196 -1.62 23.79 30.91
C ALA A 196 -1.94 23.25 29.50
N ALA A 197 -1.44 24.02 28.51
CA ALA A 197 -1.13 23.68 27.12
C ALA A 197 -2.29 23.54 26.10
N LEU A 198 -2.59 24.68 25.49
CA LEU A 198 -3.13 24.83 24.15
C LEU A 198 -2.24 24.10 23.12
N THR A 199 -2.85 23.28 22.27
CA THR A 199 -2.42 23.17 20.86
C THR A 199 -3.67 23.32 20.02
N ASP A 200 -3.70 24.41 19.25
CA ASP A 200 -4.77 24.78 18.34
C ASP A 200 -5.02 23.68 17.32
N ASN A 201 -6.23 23.13 17.35
CA ASN A 201 -6.96 22.67 16.19
C ASN A 201 -8.42 22.58 16.61
N GLU A 202 -9.17 23.65 16.37
CA GLU A 202 -10.62 23.54 16.29
C GLU A 202 -11.02 22.57 15.16
N PRO A 203 -12.20 21.96 15.30
CA PRO A 203 -13.21 22.31 14.34
C PRO A 203 -14.46 22.82 15.03
N ASP A 204 -14.81 24.05 14.65
CA ASP A 204 -16.15 24.62 14.69
C ASP A 204 -17.16 23.61 14.09
N GLY A 205 -18.19 23.27 14.86
CA GLY A 205 -19.21 22.29 14.50
C GLY A 205 -20.03 21.86 15.71
N GLU A 206 -21.24 22.40 15.83
CA GLU A 206 -22.29 22.09 16.81
C GLU A 206 -22.24 20.67 17.39
N GLY A 207 -21.91 20.56 18.69
CA GLY A 207 -22.10 19.33 19.47
C GLY A 207 -20.92 18.92 20.35
N GLY A 208 -20.41 19.82 21.20
CA GLY A 208 -19.39 19.53 22.22
C GLY A 208 -19.86 18.56 23.31
N LYS A 209 -20.05 17.28 22.98
CA LYS A 209 -20.48 16.22 23.93
C LYS A 209 -19.44 15.12 24.14
N LEU A 210 -18.28 15.23 23.49
CA LEU A 210 -17.22 14.22 23.54
C LEU A 210 -15.99 14.75 24.27
N THR A 211 -15.49 13.96 25.22
CA THR A 211 -14.25 14.23 25.97
C THR A 211 -13.23 13.14 25.65
N ASN A 212 -11.96 13.52 25.51
CA ASN A 212 -10.85 12.58 25.26
C ASN A 212 -10.61 11.69 26.48
N VAL A 213 -10.55 10.37 26.28
CA VAL A 213 -10.22 9.41 27.35
C VAL A 213 -8.71 9.36 27.53
N ARG A 214 -8.22 9.73 28.71
CA ARG A 214 -6.80 9.59 29.08
C ARG A 214 -6.59 8.26 29.82
N PRO A 215 -5.77 7.33 29.31
CA PRO A 215 -5.49 6.09 30.02
C PRO A 215 -4.59 6.37 31.23
N LEU A 216 -5.07 6.05 32.44
CA LEU A 216 -4.26 6.03 33.67
C LEU A 216 -3.90 4.58 34.00
N ARG A 217 -2.63 4.31 34.32
CA ARG A 217 -2.13 2.98 34.70
C ARG A 217 -1.66 3.00 36.15
N SER A 218 -2.19 2.10 36.97
CA SER A 218 -1.66 1.77 38.30
C SER A 218 -0.95 0.40 38.25
N TYR A 219 0.09 0.24 39.06
CA TYR A 219 0.84 -1.02 39.17
C TYR A 219 0.64 -1.61 40.56
N GLN A 220 0.40 -2.93 40.63
CA GLN A 220 0.14 -3.64 41.89
C GLN A 220 1.08 -4.83 42.03
N ILE A 221 1.74 -4.94 43.19
CA ILE A 221 2.56 -6.09 43.57
C ILE A 221 1.76 -6.96 44.54
N SER A 222 1.89 -8.28 44.42
CA SER A 222 1.29 -9.22 45.38
C SER A 222 2.17 -9.30 46.63
N ASP A 223 1.63 -8.87 47.76
CA ASP A 223 2.30 -8.96 49.07
C ASP A 223 1.30 -9.53 50.08
N GLU A 224 1.62 -10.70 50.63
CA GLU A 224 0.79 -11.42 51.59
C GLU A 224 0.65 -10.68 52.93
N SER A 225 1.51 -9.70 53.22
CA SER A 225 1.48 -8.92 54.46
C SER A 225 0.55 -7.70 54.42
N ALA A 226 0.03 -7.31 53.25
CA ALA A 226 -0.81 -6.12 53.09
C ALA A 226 -2.32 -6.45 53.18
N PRO A 227 -3.16 -5.54 53.72
CA PRO A 227 -4.61 -5.74 53.77
C PRO A 227 -5.18 -5.80 52.34
N GLY A 228 -5.52 -7.00 51.88
CA GLY A 228 -5.98 -7.26 50.51
C GLY A 228 -4.97 -7.98 49.61
N GLY A 229 -3.80 -8.35 50.12
CA GLY A 229 -2.81 -9.18 49.41
C GLY A 229 -2.10 -8.47 48.24
N LYS A 230 -2.36 -7.16 48.06
CA LYS A 230 -1.82 -6.34 46.99
C LYS A 230 -1.44 -4.95 47.50
N VAL A 231 -0.33 -4.43 47.01
CA VAL A 231 0.17 -3.08 47.29
C VAL A 231 0.28 -2.32 45.98
N ASP A 232 -0.25 -1.10 45.94
CA ASP A 232 -0.06 -0.17 44.83
C ASP A 232 1.36 0.40 44.88
N VAL A 233 2.06 0.38 43.74
CA VAL A 233 3.46 0.77 43.60
C VAL A 233 3.62 1.79 42.47
N GLU A 234 4.50 2.77 42.68
CA GLU A 234 4.82 3.77 41.66
C GLU A 234 5.72 3.17 40.57
N ARG A 235 5.62 3.71 39.35
CA ARG A 235 6.41 3.21 38.22
C ARG A 235 7.92 3.36 38.45
N GLU A 236 8.35 4.35 39.22
CA GLU A 236 9.76 4.63 39.49
C GLU A 236 10.42 3.60 40.42
N GLU A 237 9.61 2.92 41.24
CA GLU A 237 10.10 1.84 42.12
C GLU A 237 10.25 0.50 41.38
N LEU A 238 9.78 0.42 40.13
CA LEU A 238 9.82 -0.79 39.31
C LEU A 238 11.05 -0.80 38.40
N ALA A 239 11.86 -1.86 38.49
CA ALA A 239 12.93 -2.14 37.55
C ALA A 239 12.49 -3.13 36.45
N LYS A 240 13.08 -3.02 35.25
CA LYS A 240 12.87 -4.02 34.19
C LYS A 240 13.59 -5.32 34.55
N GLY A 241 12.83 -6.40 34.66
CA GLY A 241 13.35 -7.75 34.78
C GLY A 241 13.39 -8.47 33.43
N TYR A 242 14.44 -9.22 33.19
CA TYR A 242 14.58 -10.14 32.06
C TYR A 242 14.55 -11.57 32.58
N GLU A 243 13.85 -12.45 31.86
CA GLU A 243 13.84 -13.87 32.20
C GLU A 243 15.10 -14.55 31.65
N TYR A 244 15.87 -15.15 32.56
CA TYR A 244 17.00 -16.01 32.22
C TYR A 244 16.73 -17.41 32.77
N GLY A 245 16.15 -18.27 31.93
CA GLY A 245 15.68 -19.58 32.36
C GLY A 245 14.54 -19.48 33.37
N ARG A 246 14.78 -19.89 34.62
CA ARG A 246 13.79 -19.81 35.72
C ARG A 246 13.97 -18.58 36.62
N THR A 247 15.04 -17.82 36.43
CA THR A 247 15.39 -16.68 37.29
C THR A 247 15.09 -15.37 36.58
N ALA A 248 14.47 -14.44 37.30
CA ALA A 248 14.32 -13.06 36.85
C ALA A 248 15.59 -12.27 37.23
N VAL A 249 16.29 -11.76 36.22
CA VAL A 249 17.50 -10.93 36.39
C VAL A 249 17.12 -9.49 36.10
N HIS A 250 17.41 -8.59 37.04
CA HIS A 250 17.22 -7.16 36.85
C HIS A 250 18.50 -6.58 36.21
N ILE A 251 18.33 -5.71 35.21
CA ILE A 251 19.43 -4.94 34.62
C ILE A 251 19.06 -3.48 34.79
N SER A 252 19.94 -2.71 35.43
CA SER A 252 19.73 -1.28 35.66
C SER A 252 19.76 -0.51 34.35
N ASP A 253 19.03 0.61 34.25
CA ASP A 253 19.04 1.42 33.03
C ASP A 253 20.44 1.99 32.71
N THR A 254 21.32 2.15 33.70
CA THR A 254 22.72 2.55 33.49
C THR A 254 23.56 1.45 32.85
N ASP A 255 23.30 0.19 33.20
CA ASP A 255 24.03 -0.96 32.65
C ASP A 255 23.46 -1.43 31.31
N LEU A 256 22.23 -1.04 30.96
CA LEU A 256 21.62 -1.40 29.68
C LEU A 256 22.48 -0.95 28.48
N ASN A 257 23.14 0.21 28.57
CA ASN A 257 24.01 0.71 27.51
C ASN A 257 25.20 -0.24 27.23
N ILE A 258 25.67 -0.97 28.24
CA ILE A 258 26.75 -1.96 28.08
C ILE A 258 26.25 -3.18 27.29
N THR A 259 24.96 -3.50 27.41
CA THR A 259 24.35 -4.67 26.73
C THR A 259 23.88 -4.37 25.31
N THR A 260 23.75 -3.09 24.94
CA THR A 260 23.31 -2.71 23.59
C THR A 260 24.46 -2.79 22.60
N LEU A 261 24.24 -3.52 21.51
CA LEU A 261 25.19 -3.60 20.39
C LEU A 261 25.28 -2.25 19.66
N GLU A 262 26.42 -1.58 19.77
CA GLU A 262 26.72 -0.36 19.01
C GLU A 262 26.84 -0.69 17.52
N THR A 263 26.10 0.05 16.69
CA THR A 263 26.02 -0.22 15.25
C THR A 263 25.93 1.06 14.44
N LEU A 264 26.68 1.10 13.35
CA LEU A 264 26.66 2.19 12.39
C LEU A 264 25.71 1.88 11.23
N ALA A 265 25.03 2.91 10.72
CA ALA A 265 24.12 2.76 9.58
C ALA A 265 24.90 2.50 8.29
N ALA A 266 24.87 1.26 7.80
CA ALA A 266 25.54 0.84 6.59
C ALA A 266 24.82 -0.34 5.92
N MET A 267 25.07 -0.51 4.62
CA MET A 267 24.69 -1.69 3.86
C MET A 267 25.97 -2.30 3.28
N GLU A 268 26.41 -3.41 3.87
CA GLU A 268 27.70 -4.03 3.58
C GLU A 268 27.48 -5.38 2.90
N LEU A 269 28.08 -5.61 1.73
CA LEU A 269 28.02 -6.88 1.04
C LEU A 269 28.88 -7.91 1.77
N VAL A 270 28.27 -9.04 2.12
CA VAL A 270 28.91 -10.16 2.83
C VAL A 270 29.31 -11.26 1.85
N GLY A 271 28.48 -11.54 0.84
CA GLY A 271 28.76 -12.58 -0.13
C GLY A 271 27.71 -12.69 -1.22
N PHE A 272 27.83 -13.75 -2.03
CA PHE A 272 26.92 -14.04 -3.14
C PHE A 272 26.44 -15.49 -3.04
N VAL A 273 25.19 -15.72 -3.45
CA VAL A 273 24.53 -17.03 -3.45
C VAL A 273 23.90 -17.25 -4.82
N GLN A 274 24.01 -18.45 -5.36
CA GLN A 274 23.38 -18.79 -6.64
C GLN A 274 21.86 -18.87 -6.48
N SER A 275 21.10 -18.37 -7.46
CA SER A 275 19.63 -18.34 -7.42
C SER A 275 19.02 -19.73 -7.17
N ALA A 276 19.60 -20.77 -7.76
CA ALA A 276 19.17 -22.16 -7.62
C ALA A 276 19.36 -22.76 -6.21
N GLN A 277 20.23 -22.19 -5.38
CA GLN A 277 20.47 -22.64 -4.01
C GLN A 277 19.58 -21.92 -2.99
N TYR A 278 18.83 -20.91 -3.43
CA TYR A 278 18.04 -20.08 -2.56
C TYR A 278 16.55 -20.39 -2.68
N ASP A 279 15.94 -20.77 -1.56
CA ASP A 279 14.52 -21.08 -1.51
C ASP A 279 13.66 -19.88 -1.08
N ARG A 280 12.59 -19.62 -1.84
CA ARG A 280 11.67 -18.50 -1.60
C ARG A 280 11.00 -18.51 -0.22
N TYR A 281 10.85 -19.68 0.41
CA TYR A 281 10.24 -19.77 1.75
C TYR A 281 11.08 -19.14 2.86
N LEU A 282 12.36 -18.88 2.60
CA LEU A 282 13.27 -18.22 3.54
C LEU A 282 12.97 -16.72 3.71
N HIS A 283 12.14 -16.12 2.84
CA HIS A 283 11.79 -14.70 2.96
C HIS A 283 11.16 -14.35 4.31
N MET A 284 11.72 -13.35 4.98
CA MET A 284 11.13 -12.74 6.16
C MET A 284 10.70 -11.30 5.90
N SER A 285 9.73 -10.84 6.69
CA SER A 285 9.29 -9.45 6.72
C SER A 285 8.74 -8.94 5.38
N ASN A 286 8.86 -7.64 5.14
CA ASN A 286 8.40 -6.96 3.93
C ASN A 286 9.52 -6.88 2.88
N ALA A 287 9.16 -6.93 1.60
CA ALA A 287 10.08 -6.63 0.51
C ALA A 287 10.28 -5.12 0.32
N SER A 288 11.53 -4.75 0.07
CA SER A 288 11.94 -3.38 -0.23
C SER A 288 12.66 -3.33 -1.58
N VAL A 289 12.78 -2.13 -2.14
CA VAL A 289 13.49 -1.86 -3.38
C VAL A 289 14.65 -0.91 -3.06
N ILE A 290 15.81 -1.23 -3.60
CA ILE A 290 16.99 -0.38 -3.54
C ILE A 290 17.22 0.20 -4.94
N ILE A 291 17.35 1.52 -4.97
CA ILE A 291 17.70 2.29 -6.17
C ILE A 291 18.94 3.11 -5.90
N ALA A 292 19.61 3.54 -6.96
CA ALA A 292 20.71 4.50 -6.83
C ALA A 292 20.21 5.83 -6.26
N GLN A 293 21.10 6.56 -5.61
CA GLN A 293 20.77 7.89 -5.11
C GLN A 293 20.23 8.79 -6.23
N ARG A 294 19.06 9.40 -6.00
CA ARG A 294 18.44 10.31 -6.96
C ARG A 294 19.39 11.46 -7.31
N ALA A 295 19.44 11.79 -8.60
CA ALA A 295 20.30 12.82 -9.19
C ALA A 295 21.83 12.52 -9.17
N ASN A 296 22.22 11.26 -8.96
CA ASN A 296 23.63 10.84 -9.05
C ASN A 296 23.82 9.80 -10.16
N ASP A 297 24.17 10.26 -11.36
CA ASP A 297 24.31 9.42 -12.55
C ASP A 297 25.47 8.41 -12.42
N LYS A 298 26.54 8.79 -11.71
CA LYS A 298 27.67 7.88 -11.45
C LYS A 298 27.23 6.70 -10.60
N ALA A 299 26.39 6.94 -9.60
CA ALA A 299 25.83 5.90 -8.76
C ALA A 299 24.81 5.02 -9.51
N ALA A 300 24.00 5.64 -10.38
CA ALA A 300 23.07 4.91 -11.24
C ALA A 300 23.80 3.93 -12.15
N LEU A 301 24.87 4.38 -12.83
CA LEU A 301 25.68 3.52 -13.69
C LEU A 301 26.37 2.40 -12.89
N ALA A 302 26.93 2.71 -11.72
CA ALA A 302 27.59 1.70 -10.88
C ALA A 302 26.63 0.66 -10.30
N LEU A 303 25.41 1.06 -9.94
CA LEU A 303 24.40 0.12 -9.46
C LEU A 303 23.83 -0.72 -10.62
N SER A 304 23.60 -0.10 -11.78
CA SER A 304 23.12 -0.79 -12.98
C SER A 304 24.12 -1.88 -13.40
N SER A 305 25.43 -1.56 -13.49
CA SER A 305 26.44 -2.57 -13.81
C SER A 305 26.49 -3.72 -12.80
N PHE A 306 26.25 -3.43 -11.52
CA PHE A 306 26.15 -4.45 -10.48
C PHE A 306 24.88 -5.32 -10.63
N ILE A 307 23.73 -4.72 -10.94
CA ILE A 307 22.46 -5.44 -11.17
C ILE A 307 22.58 -6.37 -12.38
N HIS A 308 23.11 -5.88 -13.49
CA HIS A 308 23.34 -6.67 -14.71
C HIS A 308 24.32 -7.82 -14.44
N ALA A 309 25.40 -7.59 -13.70
CA ALA A 309 26.33 -8.67 -13.34
C ALA A 309 25.67 -9.76 -12.48
N LEU A 310 24.83 -9.40 -11.52
CA LEU A 310 24.07 -10.38 -10.73
C LEU A 310 23.08 -11.17 -11.59
N PHE A 311 22.42 -10.49 -12.52
CA PHE A 311 21.45 -11.09 -13.43
C PHE A 311 22.10 -12.07 -14.41
N GLU A 312 23.21 -11.68 -15.06
CA GLU A 312 23.95 -12.54 -15.99
C GLU A 312 24.53 -13.79 -15.32
N LEU A 313 24.89 -13.70 -14.02
CA LEU A 313 25.46 -14.79 -13.25
C LEU A 313 24.43 -15.65 -12.51
N ASP A 314 23.13 -15.37 -12.67
CA ASP A 314 22.04 -16.02 -11.91
C ASP A 314 22.35 -16.08 -10.40
N SER A 315 22.77 -14.93 -9.86
CA SER A 315 23.25 -14.84 -8.48
C SER A 315 22.55 -13.72 -7.72
N TYR A 316 22.42 -13.94 -6.41
CA TYR A 316 21.91 -12.97 -5.45
C TYR A 316 23.05 -12.52 -4.55
N ALA A 317 22.98 -11.28 -4.09
CA ALA A 317 23.92 -10.76 -3.11
C ALA A 317 23.33 -10.85 -1.70
N VAL A 318 24.16 -11.19 -0.72
CA VAL A 318 23.81 -11.18 0.70
C VAL A 318 24.50 -9.99 1.34
N ALA A 319 23.74 -9.16 2.03
CA ALA A 319 24.25 -7.96 2.68
C ALA A 319 23.82 -7.88 4.15
N ARG A 320 24.67 -7.25 4.96
CA ARG A 320 24.35 -6.77 6.30
C ARG A 320 23.78 -5.36 6.19
N LEU A 321 22.55 -5.17 6.64
CA LEU A 321 21.85 -3.88 6.62
C LEU A 321 21.61 -3.39 8.05
N VAL A 322 22.10 -2.18 8.35
CA VAL A 322 21.74 -1.42 9.54
C VAL A 322 20.96 -0.17 9.09
N PRO A 323 19.63 -0.11 9.27
CA PRO A 323 18.82 0.97 8.69
C PRO A 323 19.05 2.34 9.36
N LYS A 324 19.41 2.34 10.65
CA LYS A 324 19.74 3.53 11.44
C LYS A 324 20.78 3.15 12.48
N GLU A 325 21.54 4.14 12.94
CA GLU A 325 22.52 3.97 14.02
C GLU A 325 21.87 3.36 15.26
N ASN A 326 22.58 2.46 15.93
CA ASN A 326 22.14 1.71 17.11
C ASN A 326 20.87 0.85 16.89
N LYS A 327 20.60 0.45 15.63
CA LYS A 327 19.59 -0.57 15.32
C LYS A 327 20.25 -1.93 15.10
N PRO A 328 19.59 -3.03 15.52
CA PRO A 328 20.13 -4.36 15.30
C PRO A 328 20.38 -4.58 13.80
N PRO A 329 21.52 -5.20 13.43
CA PRO A 329 21.83 -5.50 12.05
C PRO A 329 20.86 -6.57 11.54
N LEU A 330 20.46 -6.41 10.29
CA LEU A 330 19.63 -7.37 9.57
C LEU A 330 20.47 -8.00 8.47
N MET A 331 20.30 -9.30 8.25
CA MET A 331 20.81 -9.95 7.05
C MET A 331 19.73 -9.84 5.97
N VAL A 332 20.13 -9.37 4.79
CA VAL A 332 19.22 -9.16 3.67
C VAL A 332 19.77 -9.81 2.40
N LEU A 333 18.87 -10.33 1.59
CA LEU A 333 19.14 -10.80 0.24
C LEU A 333 18.80 -9.68 -0.75
N LEU A 334 19.67 -9.46 -1.72
CA LEU A 334 19.51 -8.52 -2.82
C LEU A 334 19.40 -9.30 -4.12
N ALA A 335 18.21 -9.30 -4.72
CA ALA A 335 17.94 -9.95 -6.00
C ALA A 335 17.84 -8.91 -7.13
N PRO A 336 18.46 -9.14 -8.30
CA PRO A 336 18.34 -8.23 -9.44
C PRO A 336 16.93 -8.29 -10.04
N SER A 337 16.36 -7.13 -10.36
CA SER A 337 15.09 -6.99 -11.07
C SER A 337 15.25 -5.94 -12.17
N ILE A 338 15.11 -6.40 -13.42
CA ILE A 338 15.23 -5.57 -14.63
C ILE A 338 13.84 -5.53 -15.26
N GLU A 339 13.17 -4.40 -15.16
CA GLU A 339 11.92 -4.09 -15.86
C GLU A 339 12.21 -3.11 -17.01
N PRO A 340 11.36 -3.02 -18.04
CA PRO A 340 11.58 -2.13 -19.19
C PRO A 340 11.82 -0.66 -18.80
N ASP A 341 11.15 -0.22 -17.74
CA ASP A 341 11.12 1.19 -17.33
C ASP A 341 12.15 1.51 -16.23
N TYR A 342 12.59 0.50 -15.47
CA TYR A 342 13.56 0.66 -14.40
C TYR A 342 14.31 -0.61 -14.01
N GLU A 343 15.50 -0.42 -13.47
CA GLU A 343 16.33 -1.47 -12.88
C GLU A 343 16.45 -1.23 -11.38
N CYS A 344 16.32 -2.29 -10.58
CA CYS A 344 16.50 -2.18 -9.13
C CYS A 344 16.97 -3.49 -8.49
N LEU A 345 17.38 -3.39 -7.22
CA LEU A 345 17.59 -4.56 -6.37
C LEU A 345 16.39 -4.73 -5.45
N LEU A 346 15.77 -5.91 -5.50
CA LEU A 346 14.76 -6.32 -4.54
C LEU A 346 15.46 -6.83 -3.29
N GLU A 347 15.13 -6.22 -2.16
CA GLU A 347 15.65 -6.58 -0.84
C GLU A 347 14.59 -7.35 -0.06
N VAL A 348 15.00 -8.49 0.49
CA VAL A 348 14.20 -9.25 1.47
C VAL A 348 15.07 -9.63 2.66
N GLN A 349 14.49 -9.59 3.87
CA GLN A 349 15.18 -10.02 5.08
C GLN A 349 15.37 -11.54 5.11
N LEU A 350 16.56 -11.98 5.48
CA LEU A 350 16.90 -13.38 5.70
C LEU A 350 16.74 -13.75 7.18
N PRO A 351 16.40 -15.02 7.47
CA PRO A 351 16.29 -15.52 8.84
C PRO A 351 17.68 -15.70 9.44
N PHE A 352 17.80 -15.45 10.74
CA PHE A 352 18.94 -15.91 11.51
C PHE A 352 18.75 -17.38 11.94
N ALA A 353 19.79 -17.98 12.51
CA ALA A 353 19.73 -19.37 12.98
C ALA A 353 18.64 -19.58 14.04
N GLU A 354 18.37 -18.55 14.84
CA GLU A 354 17.34 -18.54 15.89
C GLU A 354 15.91 -18.47 15.34
N ASP A 355 15.74 -17.98 14.11
CA ASP A 355 14.42 -17.86 13.46
C ASP A 355 13.96 -19.19 12.83
N VAL A 356 14.91 -20.08 12.52
CA VAL A 356 14.63 -21.34 11.82
C VAL A 356 14.05 -22.39 12.79
N ARG A 357 12.87 -22.92 12.45
CA ARG A 357 12.20 -23.98 13.23
C ARG A 357 12.23 -25.30 12.46
N ALA A 358 13.08 -26.22 12.90
CA ALA A 358 13.25 -27.54 12.28
C ALA A 358 12.18 -28.55 12.72
N TYR A 359 10.94 -28.40 12.23
CA TYR A 359 9.89 -29.40 12.44
C TYR A 359 10.07 -30.59 11.50
N HIS A 360 9.88 -31.79 12.03
CA HIS A 360 9.99 -33.03 11.27
C HIS A 360 8.58 -33.52 10.95
N PHE A 361 8.25 -33.59 9.65
CA PHE A 361 6.97 -34.09 9.17
C PHE A 361 7.15 -35.46 8.50
N PRO A 362 6.22 -36.40 8.70
CA PRO A 362 6.25 -37.66 7.97
C PRO A 362 6.01 -37.39 6.47
N PRO A 363 6.67 -38.13 5.57
CA PRO A 363 6.45 -38.00 4.13
C PRO A 363 5.00 -38.36 3.77
N LEU A 364 4.41 -37.60 2.85
CA LEU A 364 3.03 -37.81 2.39
C LEU A 364 2.94 -38.77 1.20
N ASP A 365 4.04 -38.96 0.47
CA ASP A 365 4.14 -39.83 -0.72
C ASP A 365 4.32 -41.30 -0.37
N LYS A 366 4.75 -41.62 0.86
CA LYS A 366 5.10 -42.97 1.28
C LYS A 366 4.49 -43.29 2.63
N VAL A 367 3.80 -44.43 2.69
CA VAL A 367 3.35 -45.00 3.95
C VAL A 367 4.26 -46.15 4.33
N PHE A 368 4.94 -46.00 5.46
CA PHE A 368 5.78 -47.06 6.03
C PHE A 368 4.95 -47.91 6.99
N THR A 369 5.01 -49.22 6.82
CA THR A 369 4.55 -50.17 7.85
C THR A 369 5.51 -50.17 9.05
N VAL A 370 5.08 -50.72 10.19
CA VAL A 370 5.93 -50.90 11.39
C VAL A 370 7.22 -51.70 11.07
N SER A 371 7.20 -52.50 9.99
CA SER A 371 8.34 -53.27 9.48
C SER A 371 9.20 -52.54 8.44
N GLY A 372 8.94 -51.25 8.16
CA GLY A 372 9.70 -50.43 7.21
C GLY A 372 9.40 -50.69 5.72
N LYS A 373 8.43 -51.56 5.39
CA LYS A 373 8.03 -51.82 4.00
C LYS A 373 7.17 -50.66 3.49
N VAL A 374 7.53 -50.10 2.34
CA VAL A 374 6.78 -49.06 1.62
C VAL A 374 5.50 -49.68 1.06
N MET A 375 4.35 -49.14 1.43
CA MET A 375 3.07 -49.50 0.82
C MET A 375 2.78 -48.58 -0.36
N THR A 376 2.44 -49.16 -1.50
CA THR A 376 2.01 -48.46 -2.71
C THR A 376 0.52 -48.16 -2.70
N GLU A 377 -0.28 -49.00 -2.04
CA GLU A 377 -1.72 -48.84 -1.89
C GLU A 377 -2.06 -48.63 -0.41
N HIS A 378 -2.49 -47.41 -0.08
CA HIS A 378 -2.95 -47.07 1.26
C HIS A 378 -4.08 -46.04 1.16
N ARG A 379 -4.97 -45.97 2.15
CA ARG A 379 -6.08 -45.01 2.19
C ARG A 379 -5.64 -43.54 2.04
N ASN A 380 -4.43 -43.24 2.50
CA ASN A 380 -3.84 -41.90 2.47
C ASN A 380 -3.00 -41.63 1.20
N LEU A 381 -2.85 -42.62 0.31
CA LEU A 381 -2.18 -42.43 -0.98
C LEU A 381 -3.25 -42.21 -2.06
N PRO A 382 -3.04 -41.27 -2.98
CA PRO A 382 -3.99 -41.00 -4.04
C PRO A 382 -4.04 -42.18 -5.02
N ASN A 383 -5.25 -42.57 -5.41
CA ASN A 383 -5.46 -43.55 -6.47
C ASN A 383 -5.45 -42.85 -7.84
N ASP A 384 -5.19 -43.57 -8.93
CA ASP A 384 -5.07 -42.96 -10.28
C ASP A 384 -6.33 -42.15 -10.67
N ASN A 385 -7.51 -42.65 -10.31
CA ASN A 385 -8.78 -41.94 -10.54
C ASN A 385 -8.85 -40.60 -9.77
N LEU A 386 -8.26 -40.53 -8.57
CA LEU A 386 -8.23 -39.30 -7.78
C LEU A 386 -7.24 -38.30 -8.38
N VAL A 387 -6.12 -38.78 -8.90
CA VAL A 387 -5.12 -37.95 -9.59
C VAL A 387 -5.72 -37.35 -10.86
N ASP A 388 -6.42 -38.14 -11.68
CA ASP A 388 -7.10 -37.67 -12.91
C ASP A 388 -8.22 -36.67 -12.59
N ALA A 389 -9.04 -36.96 -11.56
CA ALA A 389 -10.07 -36.02 -11.12
C ALA A 389 -9.48 -34.69 -10.61
N MET A 390 -8.37 -34.74 -9.86
CA MET A 390 -7.68 -33.54 -9.39
C MET A 390 -7.05 -32.76 -10.54
N SER A 391 -6.47 -33.43 -11.55
CA SER A 391 -5.94 -32.77 -12.75
C SER A 391 -7.04 -31.98 -13.47
N LYS A 392 -8.18 -32.63 -13.75
CA LYS A 392 -9.34 -31.97 -14.38
C LYS A 392 -9.86 -30.78 -13.57
N TYR A 393 -9.83 -30.90 -12.24
CA TYR A 393 -10.23 -29.80 -11.35
C TYR A 393 -9.26 -28.60 -11.46
N VAL A 394 -7.95 -28.84 -11.44
CA VAL A 394 -6.93 -27.80 -11.61
C VAL A 394 -7.07 -27.12 -12.97
N ASP A 395 -7.23 -27.90 -14.04
CA ASP A 395 -7.42 -27.38 -15.40
C ASP A 395 -8.70 -26.54 -15.51
N SER A 396 -9.78 -26.94 -14.84
CA SER A 396 -11.05 -26.20 -14.82
C SER A 396 -11.01 -24.89 -14.03
N MET A 397 -10.05 -24.74 -13.11
CA MET A 397 -9.91 -23.57 -12.22
C MET A 397 -8.61 -22.79 -12.48
N GLU A 398 -8.00 -22.96 -13.65
CA GLU A 398 -6.81 -22.21 -14.02
C GLU A 398 -7.14 -20.72 -14.20
N LEU A 399 -6.41 -19.85 -13.48
CA LEU A 399 -6.63 -18.39 -13.47
C LEU A 399 -5.69 -17.62 -14.41
N VAL A 400 -4.93 -18.34 -15.23
CA VAL A 400 -3.91 -17.79 -16.13
C VAL A 400 -4.27 -18.18 -17.56
N GLU A 401 -4.61 -17.19 -18.37
CA GLU A 401 -4.72 -17.39 -19.81
C GLU A 401 -3.32 -17.42 -20.40
N LYS A 402 -2.97 -18.48 -21.12
CA LYS A 402 -1.68 -18.62 -21.81
C LYS A 402 -1.88 -18.42 -23.30
N ASP A 403 -0.90 -17.79 -23.96
CA ASP A 403 -0.86 -17.73 -25.43
C ASP A 403 -0.50 -19.10 -26.03
N GLU A 404 -0.53 -19.16 -27.36
CA GLU A 404 -0.11 -20.32 -28.16
C GLU A 404 1.35 -20.73 -27.90
N ASN A 405 2.17 -19.85 -27.31
CA ASN A 405 3.58 -20.08 -26.98
C ASN A 405 3.81 -20.44 -25.49
N GLY A 406 2.75 -20.51 -24.68
CA GLY A 406 2.82 -20.85 -23.26
C GLY A 406 3.20 -19.69 -22.33
N TYR A 407 3.30 -18.46 -22.84
CA TYR A 407 3.45 -17.27 -22.01
C TYR A 407 2.10 -16.86 -21.42
N ALA A 408 2.09 -16.47 -20.15
CA ALA A 408 0.89 -15.94 -19.50
C ALA A 408 0.49 -14.61 -20.17
N LEU A 409 -0.63 -14.62 -20.90
CA LEU A 409 -1.23 -13.44 -21.53
C LEU A 409 -1.86 -12.53 -20.48
N ARG A 410 -2.68 -13.13 -19.62
CA ARG A 410 -3.43 -12.42 -18.59
C ARG A 410 -3.56 -13.27 -17.34
N TYR A 411 -3.11 -12.73 -16.22
CA TYR A 411 -3.67 -13.10 -14.93
C TYR A 411 -5.07 -12.48 -14.87
N MET A 412 -6.05 -13.13 -14.25
CA MET A 412 -7.40 -12.58 -14.06
C MET A 412 -7.31 -11.08 -13.70
N GLU A 413 -7.58 -10.22 -14.68
CA GLU A 413 -7.49 -8.78 -14.52
C GLU A 413 -8.67 -8.39 -13.65
N ILE A 414 -8.40 -7.91 -12.42
CA ILE A 414 -9.39 -7.10 -11.73
C ILE A 414 -9.53 -5.86 -12.61
N PRO A 415 -10.68 -5.60 -13.27
CA PRO A 415 -10.81 -4.49 -14.19
C PRO A 415 -10.54 -3.19 -13.45
N ARG A 416 -9.36 -2.62 -13.68
CA ARG A 416 -8.95 -1.34 -13.12
C ARG A 416 -9.01 -0.33 -14.24
N LEU A 417 -9.75 0.74 -14.04
CA LEU A 417 -9.53 1.99 -14.76
C LEU A 417 -8.22 2.63 -14.24
N THR A 418 -7.08 2.01 -14.57
CA THR A 418 -5.79 2.70 -14.52
C THR A 418 -5.45 3.17 -15.92
N LYS A 419 -4.90 4.39 -16.03
CA LYS A 419 -4.32 4.91 -17.28
C LYS A 419 -3.55 3.79 -17.97
N SER A 420 -4.02 3.34 -19.13
CA SER A 420 -3.20 2.61 -20.09
C SER A 420 -2.17 3.60 -20.63
N GLY A 421 -1.13 3.82 -19.84
CA GLY A 421 -0.02 4.68 -20.14
C GLY A 421 1.20 4.00 -19.58
N SER A 422 1.93 3.34 -20.47
CA SER A 422 3.37 3.16 -20.37
C SER A 422 4.02 4.34 -19.65
N LEU A 423 4.81 4.04 -18.62
CA LEU A 423 5.86 4.94 -18.16
C LEU A 423 7.12 4.13 -17.96
#